data_AF-A0A7W1A6U1-F1
#
_entry.id   AF-A0A7W1A6U1-F1
#
_cell.length_a   1.000
_cell.length_b   1.000
_cell.length_c   1.000
_cell.angle_alpha   90.00
_cell.angle_beta   90.00
_cell.angle_gamma   90.00
#
_symmetry.space_group_name_H-M   'P 1'
#
loop_
_entity.id
_entity.type
_entity.pdbx_description
1 polymer ?
#
loop_
_entity_poly.entity_id
_entity_poly.type
_entity_poly.pdbx_seq_one_letter_code
_entity_poly.pdbx_strand_id
1 'polypeptide(L)'
;MKAIRIVTLAIALCAAGASVGAAQGQSQGVGRGAGAGGMLLRDITLTDAQKVQQKAIREKYAPKLLSIRKYAETTGMPEDDASRAKMLKIQAEQAAELRAILTAEQQTVFDRNIAEIRAQREERERNG
;
A
#
# COMPACT_ATOMS: atom_id res chain seq x y z
N MET A 1 -17.05 -31.77 14.05
CA MET A 1 -17.25 -30.83 15.17
C MET A 1 -17.00 -29.42 14.64
N LYS A 2 -18.01 -28.54 14.73
CA LYS A 2 -18.00 -27.21 14.12
C LYS A 2 -17.21 -26.26 15.03
N ALA A 3 -16.02 -25.85 14.59
CA ALA A 3 -15.18 -24.90 15.31
C ALA A 3 -15.77 -23.49 15.16
N ILE A 4 -16.29 -22.95 16.26
CA ILE A 4 -16.84 -21.60 16.37
C ILE A 4 -15.66 -20.62 16.35
N ARG A 5 -15.58 -19.81 15.29
CA ARG A 5 -14.62 -18.69 15.22
C ARG A 5 -15.22 -17.48 15.92
N ILE A 6 -14.82 -17.28 17.18
CA ILE A 6 -15.09 -16.06 17.93
C ILE A 6 -14.20 -14.97 17.32
N VAL A 7 -14.80 -14.08 16.52
CA VAL A 7 -14.15 -12.83 16.08
C VAL A 7 -14.53 -11.77 17.10
N THR A 8 -13.62 -11.51 18.04
CA THR A 8 -13.77 -10.44 19.02
C THR A 8 -13.57 -9.10 18.31
N LEU A 9 -14.67 -8.37 18.13
CA LEU A 9 -14.69 -7.01 17.62
C LEU A 9 -14.17 -6.06 18.72
N ALA A 10 -12.93 -5.60 18.62
CA ALA A 10 -12.40 -4.57 19.51
C ALA A 10 -12.87 -3.19 19.03
N ILE A 11 -13.98 -2.70 19.60
CA ILE A 11 -14.39 -1.30 19.47
C ILE A 11 -13.50 -0.48 20.41
N ALA A 12 -12.47 0.17 19.87
CA ALA A 12 -11.69 1.16 20.59
C ALA A 12 -12.41 2.51 20.51
N LEU A 13 -13.10 2.84 21.59
CA LEU A 13 -13.64 4.18 21.86
C LEU A 13 -12.47 5.09 22.26
N CYS A 14 -12.13 6.08 21.43
CA CYS A 14 -11.26 7.18 21.84
C CYS A 14 -12.04 8.49 21.85
N ALA A 15 -12.14 9.04 23.05
CA ALA A 15 -12.78 10.30 23.39
C ALA A 15 -12.09 11.50 22.74
N ALA A 16 -12.87 12.57 22.59
CA ALA A 16 -12.49 13.87 22.05
C ALA A 16 -11.29 14.49 22.78
N GLY A 17 -10.35 15.03 22.00
CA GLY A 17 -9.38 16.03 22.43
C GLY A 17 -9.42 17.21 21.46
N ALA A 18 -9.98 18.34 21.87
CA ALA A 18 -9.77 19.60 21.19
C ALA A 18 -8.42 20.18 21.64
N SER A 19 -7.54 20.46 20.69
CA SER A 19 -6.33 21.27 20.91
C SER A 19 -6.08 22.12 19.66
N VAL A 20 -5.91 23.40 19.92
CA VAL A 20 -5.77 24.51 18.96
C VAL A 20 -4.33 24.58 18.45
N GLY A 21 -4.13 24.98 17.19
CA GLY A 21 -2.92 25.72 16.80
C GLY A 21 -1.98 25.07 15.77
N ALA A 22 -1.84 25.79 14.66
CA ALA A 22 -0.71 25.84 13.72
C ALA A 22 -0.29 24.56 12.97
N ALA A 23 -0.50 24.59 11.65
CA ALA A 23 0.62 24.49 10.72
C ALA A 23 0.18 24.82 9.29
N GLN A 24 0.87 25.79 8.70
CA GLN A 24 1.02 25.95 7.26
C GLN A 24 1.19 24.60 6.57
N GLY A 25 0.49 24.43 5.47
CA GLY A 25 0.65 23.24 4.63
C GLY A 25 -0.50 23.10 3.68
N GLN A 26 -0.79 24.13 2.90
CA GLN A 26 -1.47 23.94 1.63
C GLN A 26 -0.51 23.11 0.77
N SER A 27 -0.53 21.79 0.97
CA SER A 27 0.21 20.85 0.14
C SER A 27 -0.47 20.90 -1.22
N GLN A 28 0.10 21.73 -2.07
CA GLN A 28 -0.19 21.83 -3.49
C GLN A 28 -0.29 20.42 -4.06
N GLY A 29 -1.52 20.01 -4.35
CA GLY A 29 -1.81 18.75 -5.01
C GLY A 29 -1.24 18.80 -6.43
N VAL A 30 -0.17 18.06 -6.67
CA VAL A 30 0.23 17.62 -8.00
C VAL A 30 0.64 16.15 -7.86
N GLY A 31 -0.09 15.29 -8.57
CA GLY A 31 -0.14 13.84 -8.38
C GLY A 31 1.22 13.14 -8.28
N ARG A 32 1.47 12.53 -7.12
CA ARG A 32 2.53 11.52 -6.92
C ARG A 32 1.96 10.23 -6.35
N GLY A 33 0.74 9.92 -6.78
CA GLY A 33 0.01 8.68 -6.49
C GLY A 33 -0.02 7.69 -7.65
N ALA A 34 0.54 8.02 -8.81
CA ALA A 34 0.62 7.12 -9.97
C ALA A 34 1.80 6.13 -9.87
N GLY A 35 2.11 5.65 -8.66
CA GLY A 35 2.95 4.47 -8.47
C GLY A 35 2.09 3.21 -8.50
N ALA A 36 2.72 2.03 -8.46
CA ALA A 36 2.02 0.73 -8.37
C ALA A 36 0.91 0.71 -7.29
N GLY A 37 1.09 1.44 -6.18
CA GLY A 37 0.09 1.58 -5.12
C GLY A 37 -1.20 2.32 -5.52
N GLY A 38 -1.17 3.20 -6.52
CA GLY A 38 -2.37 3.86 -7.05
C GLY A 38 -3.24 2.94 -7.89
N MET A 39 -2.64 1.92 -8.53
CA MET A 39 -3.38 0.96 -9.34
C MET A 39 -4.04 -0.13 -8.47
N LEU A 40 -3.41 -0.50 -7.35
CA LEU A 40 -3.99 -1.47 -6.40
C LEU A 40 -5.33 -1.01 -5.81
N LEU A 41 -5.46 0.29 -5.54
CA LEU A 41 -6.66 0.88 -4.92
C LEU A 41 -7.60 1.53 -5.94
N ARG A 42 -7.44 1.22 -7.23
CA ARG A 42 -8.32 1.70 -8.29
C ARG A 42 -9.77 1.25 -8.02
N ASP A 43 -10.73 2.14 -8.22
CA ASP A 43 -12.16 1.91 -7.96
C ASP A 43 -12.50 1.55 -6.51
N ILE A 44 -11.61 1.80 -5.55
CA ILE A 44 -11.86 1.62 -4.12
C ILE A 44 -11.97 2.98 -3.45
N THR A 45 -13.16 3.30 -2.95
CA THR A 45 -13.35 4.46 -2.07
C THR A 45 -12.98 4.08 -0.64
N LEU A 46 -11.90 4.68 -0.13
CA LEU A 46 -11.48 4.49 1.27
C LEU A 46 -12.26 5.41 2.22
N THR A 47 -12.63 4.88 3.38
CA THR A 47 -13.08 5.71 4.51
C THR A 47 -11.93 6.53 5.08
N ASP A 48 -12.23 7.56 5.88
CA ASP A 48 -11.17 8.38 6.48
C ASP A 48 -10.29 7.58 7.44
N ALA A 49 -10.88 6.64 8.19
CA ALA A 49 -10.11 5.71 9.02
C ALA A 49 -9.16 4.83 8.19
N GLN A 50 -9.62 4.33 7.04
CA GLN A 50 -8.79 3.55 6.13
C GLN A 50 -7.65 4.38 5.51
N LYS A 51 -7.91 5.65 5.16
CA LYS A 51 -6.86 6.56 4.65
C LYS A 51 -5.76 6.79 5.68
N VAL A 52 -6.12 6.94 6.97
CA VAL A 52 -5.14 7.07 8.05
C VAL A 52 -4.27 5.82 8.15
N GLN A 53 -4.87 4.63 8.12
CA GLN A 53 -4.13 3.36 8.17
C GLN A 53 -3.28 3.14 6.91
N GLN A 54 -3.81 3.46 5.73
CA GLN A 54 -3.08 3.42 4.46
C GLN A 54 -1.84 4.31 4.50
N LYS A 55 -1.96 5.54 5.04
CA LYS A 55 -0.83 6.45 5.22
C LYS A 55 0.22 5.85 6.15
N ALA A 56 -0.19 5.28 7.29
CA ALA A 56 0.73 4.62 8.22
C ALA A 56 1.49 3.45 7.56
N ILE A 57 0.78 2.61 6.80
CA ILE A 57 1.38 1.51 6.01
C ILE A 57 2.39 2.09 5.01
N ARG A 58 2.02 3.14 4.26
CA ARG A 58 2.94 3.77 3.30
C ARG A 58 4.21 4.29 3.99
N GLU A 59 4.06 4.96 5.14
CA GLU A 59 5.19 5.50 5.89
C GLU A 59 6.11 4.41 6.45
N LYS A 60 5.55 3.26 6.84
CA LYS A 60 6.31 2.07 7.27
C LYS A 60 7.19 1.48 6.16
N TYR A 61 6.71 1.45 4.93
CA TYR A 61 7.42 0.81 3.81
C TYR A 61 8.24 1.77 2.94
N ALA A 62 7.91 3.06 2.91
CA ALA A 62 8.63 4.08 2.15
C ALA A 62 10.16 4.06 2.38
N PRO A 63 10.70 4.04 3.63
CA PRO A 63 12.14 4.04 3.84
C PRO A 63 12.82 2.75 3.31
N LYS A 64 12.12 1.60 3.35
CA LYS A 64 12.65 0.33 2.85
C LYS A 64 12.77 0.32 1.33
N LEU A 65 11.82 0.94 0.63
CA LEU A 65 11.89 1.09 -0.82
C LEU A 65 12.95 2.11 -1.23
N LEU A 66 13.08 3.21 -0.48
CA LEU A 66 14.10 4.22 -0.72
C LEU A 66 15.52 3.69 -0.51
N SER A 67 15.75 2.82 0.47
CA SER A 67 17.10 2.27 0.71
C SER A 67 17.57 1.38 -0.44
N ILE A 68 16.69 0.57 -1.02
CA ILE A 68 16.99 -0.25 -2.21
C ILE A 68 17.31 0.65 -3.40
N ARG A 69 16.50 1.68 -3.64
CA ARG A 69 16.73 2.63 -4.73
C ARG A 69 18.05 3.39 -4.58
N LYS A 70 18.33 3.90 -3.39
CA LYS A 70 19.58 4.62 -3.09
C LYS A 70 20.79 3.73 -3.29
N TYR A 71 20.71 2.45 -2.95
CA TYR A 71 21.80 1.51 -3.20
C TYR A 71 22.15 1.43 -4.70
N ALA A 72 21.15 1.27 -5.57
CA ALA A 72 21.36 1.27 -7.02
C ALA A 72 21.94 2.60 -7.53
N GLU A 73 21.41 3.74 -7.05
CA GLU A 73 21.90 5.07 -7.43
C GLU A 73 23.36 5.30 -7.01
N THR A 74 23.74 4.90 -5.79
CA THR A 74 25.09 5.12 -5.25
C THR A 74 26.16 4.23 -5.89
N THR A 75 25.80 3.03 -6.31
CA THR A 75 26.73 2.06 -6.90
C THR A 75 26.88 2.23 -8.42
N GLY A 76 25.95 2.94 -9.06
CA GLY A 76 25.89 3.05 -10.52
C GLY A 76 25.60 1.71 -11.22
N MET A 77 25.30 0.67 -10.46
CA MET A 77 25.00 -0.66 -10.97
C MET A 77 23.49 -0.80 -11.17
N PRO A 78 23.04 -1.49 -12.23
CA PRO A 78 21.65 -1.94 -12.33
C PRO A 78 21.24 -2.70 -11.07
N GLU A 79 19.94 -2.63 -10.70
CA GLU A 79 19.44 -3.43 -9.58
C GLU A 79 19.72 -4.92 -9.81
N ASP A 80 20.55 -5.49 -8.94
CA ASP A 80 20.87 -6.91 -8.92
C ASP A 80 19.63 -7.76 -8.57
N ASP A 81 19.72 -9.06 -8.85
CA ASP A 81 18.62 -10.00 -8.63
C ASP A 81 18.16 -10.02 -7.17
N ALA A 82 19.09 -9.84 -6.24
CA ALA A 82 18.81 -9.78 -4.81
C ALA A 82 18.00 -8.53 -4.43
N SER A 83 18.33 -7.37 -4.98
CA SER A 83 17.61 -6.11 -4.77
C SER A 83 16.21 -6.17 -5.37
N ARG A 84 16.07 -6.74 -6.58
CA ARG A 84 14.76 -6.98 -7.20
C ARG A 84 13.90 -7.92 -6.34
N ALA A 85 14.45 -9.02 -5.85
CA ALA A 85 13.73 -9.94 -4.97
C ALA A 85 13.29 -9.27 -3.65
N LYS A 86 14.16 -8.45 -3.03
CA LYS A 86 13.81 -7.67 -1.83
C LYS A 86 12.69 -6.68 -2.11
N MET A 87 12.72 -6.00 -3.26
CA MET A 87 11.67 -5.07 -3.66
C MET A 87 10.32 -5.78 -3.81
N LEU A 88 10.29 -6.92 -4.51
CA LEU A 88 9.07 -7.72 -4.69
C LEU A 88 8.50 -8.18 -3.35
N LYS A 89 9.36 -8.62 -2.42
CA LYS A 89 8.94 -9.01 -1.08
C LYS A 89 8.30 -7.85 -0.33
N ILE A 90 8.93 -6.67 -0.33
CA ILE A 90 8.39 -5.46 0.31
C ILE A 90 7.04 -5.07 -0.29
N GLN A 91 6.90 -5.12 -1.62
CA GLN A 91 5.64 -4.82 -2.29
C GLN A 91 4.54 -5.81 -1.91
N ALA A 92 4.86 -7.11 -1.83
CA ALA A 92 3.90 -8.14 -1.41
C ALA A 92 3.44 -7.94 0.04
N GLU A 93 4.37 -7.65 0.96
CA GLU A 93 4.05 -7.34 2.36
C GLU A 93 3.16 -6.09 2.47
N GLN A 94 3.52 -5.02 1.76
CA GLN A 94 2.72 -3.79 1.73
C GLN A 94 1.31 -4.04 1.17
N ALA A 95 1.18 -4.83 0.09
CA ALA A 95 -0.11 -5.14 -0.50
C ALA A 95 -0.98 -5.98 0.44
N ALA A 96 -0.39 -6.94 1.17
CA ALA A 96 -1.11 -7.72 2.17
C ALA A 96 -1.63 -6.85 3.32
N GLU A 97 -0.82 -5.92 3.85
CA GLU A 97 -1.26 -4.99 4.89
C GLU A 97 -2.32 -4.01 4.37
N LEU A 98 -2.20 -3.53 3.13
CA LEU A 98 -3.24 -2.71 2.50
C LEU A 98 -4.55 -3.49 2.34
N ARG A 99 -4.51 -4.75 1.93
CA ARG A 99 -5.71 -5.59 1.80
C ARG A 99 -6.41 -5.80 3.15
N ALA A 100 -5.64 -5.91 4.24
CA ALA A 100 -6.18 -6.18 5.57
C ALA A 100 -7.02 -5.03 6.15
N ILE A 101 -6.81 -3.79 5.69
CA ILE A 101 -7.58 -2.62 6.15
C ILE A 101 -8.88 -2.40 5.37
N LEU A 102 -9.11 -3.18 4.31
CA LEU A 102 -10.26 -3.06 3.42
C LEU A 102 -11.45 -3.91 3.90
N THR A 103 -12.66 -3.48 3.58
CA THR A 103 -13.88 -4.30 3.75
C THR A 103 -13.86 -5.50 2.79
N ALA A 104 -14.74 -6.49 3.01
CA ALA A 104 -14.80 -7.67 2.14
C ALA A 104 -15.12 -7.32 0.67
N GLU A 105 -16.00 -6.33 0.46
CA GLU A 105 -16.38 -5.84 -0.86
C GLU A 105 -15.18 -5.14 -1.54
N GLN A 106 -14.48 -4.28 -0.79
CA GLN A 106 -13.28 -3.60 -1.29
C GLN A 106 -12.14 -4.58 -1.58
N GLN A 107 -11.99 -5.65 -0.76
CA GLN A 107 -11.00 -6.70 -1.01
C GLN A 107 -11.25 -7.41 -2.35
N THR A 108 -12.51 -7.61 -2.73
CA THR A 108 -12.86 -8.21 -4.03
C THR A 108 -12.36 -7.34 -5.19
N VAL A 109 -12.56 -6.02 -5.10
CA VAL A 109 -12.05 -5.06 -6.10
C VAL A 109 -10.52 -5.02 -6.10
N PHE A 110 -9.92 -5.06 -4.92
CA PHE A 110 -8.45 -5.05 -4.75
C PHE A 110 -7.80 -6.28 -5.40
N ASP A 111 -8.36 -7.47 -5.17
CA ASP A 111 -7.84 -8.72 -5.71
C ASP A 111 -7.98 -8.76 -7.24
N ARG A 112 -9.07 -8.22 -7.79
CA ARG A 112 -9.23 -8.00 -9.23
C ARG A 112 -8.14 -7.08 -9.78
N ASN A 113 -7.88 -5.94 -9.12
CA ASN A 113 -6.84 -5.00 -9.56
C ASN A 113 -5.44 -5.65 -9.54
N ILE A 114 -5.13 -6.49 -8.55
CA ILE A 114 -3.88 -7.28 -8.52
C ILE A 114 -3.78 -8.18 -9.75
N ALA A 115 -4.85 -8.92 -10.06
CA ALA A 115 -4.88 -9.81 -11.21
C ALA A 115 -4.68 -9.06 -12.53
N GLU A 116 -5.32 -7.90 -12.70
CA GLU A 116 -5.16 -7.05 -13.88
C GLU A 116 -3.73 -6.51 -14.03
N ILE A 117 -3.11 -6.03 -12.94
CA ILE A 117 -1.71 -5.59 -12.94
C ILE A 117 -0.80 -6.72 -13.40
N ARG A 118 -1.02 -7.92 -12.87
CA ARG A 118 -0.24 -9.11 -13.23
C ARG A 118 -0.41 -9.46 -14.70
N ALA A 119 -1.65 -9.50 -15.20
CA ALA A 119 -1.93 -9.81 -16.60
C ALA A 119 -1.27 -8.79 -17.55
N GLN A 120 -1.35 -7.49 -17.23
CA GLN A 120 -0.67 -6.45 -18.00
C GLN A 120 0.85 -6.62 -18.00
N ARG A 121 1.44 -7.05 -16.89
CA ARG A 121 2.87 -7.32 -16.81
C ARG A 121 3.25 -8.50 -17.70
N GLU A 122 2.53 -9.61 -17.61
CA GLU A 122 2.75 -10.80 -18.43
C GLU A 122 2.54 -10.53 -19.92
N GLU A 123 1.63 -9.63 -20.29
CA GLU A 123 1.46 -9.18 -21.67
C GLU A 123 2.66 -8.37 -22.17
N ARG A 124 3.19 -7.45 -21.37
CA ARG A 124 4.40 -6.70 -21.74
C ARG A 124 5.62 -7.61 -21.88
N GLU A 125 5.75 -8.61 -21.02
CA GLU A 125 6.83 -9.60 -21.08
C GLU A 125 6.71 -10.51 -22.32
N ARG A 126 5.50 -10.74 -22.84
CA ARG A 126 5.28 -11.50 -24.08
C ARG A 126 5.52 -10.69 -25.35
N ASN A 127 5.29 -9.38 -25.29
CA ASN A 127 5.33 -8.49 -26.46
C ASN A 127 6.65 -7.71 -26.60
N GLY A 128 7.58 -7.84 -25.65
CA GLY A 128 8.92 -7.24 -25.67
C GLY A 128 10.00 -8.27 -25.91
#